data_AF-A0A6V7KKZ8-F1
#
_entry.id   AF-A0A6V7KKZ8-F1
#
_cell.length_a   1.000
_cell.length_b   1.000
_cell.length_c   1.000
_cell.angle_alpha   90.00
_cell.angle_beta   90.00
_cell.angle_gamma   90.00
#
_symmetry.space_group_name_H-M   'P 1'
#
loop_
_entity.id
_entity.type
_entity.pdbx_description
1 polymer ?
#
loop_
_entity_poly.entity_id
_entity_poly.type
_entity_poly.pdbx_seq_one_letter_code
_entity_poly.pdbx_strand_id
1 'polypeptide(L)'
;QSKKVRLKLTKCMMSDVLRNIDISRKLVTSPNRQLEYQLVFFFLPHKDYKHEFNVTSKEIVEKTELLFLKHMFMEIKKVAKVSGELLHFQEEKRQRKDVEDSLLDEADVGQCKPDLGEAHESSDEEDAAEDADATAAKRRAKHQETQEYDDPGE
;
A
#
# COMPACT_ATOMS: atom_id res chain seq x y z
N GLN A 1 4.29 36.94 30.32
CA GLN A 1 4.10 36.68 28.88
C GLN A 1 4.81 35.40 28.41
N SER A 2 6.08 35.15 28.77
CA SER A 2 6.86 33.97 28.35
C SER A 2 6.16 32.60 28.50
N LYS A 3 5.48 32.32 29.63
CA LYS A 3 4.76 31.05 29.84
C LYS A 3 3.64 30.76 28.83
N LYS A 4 2.92 31.79 28.36
CA LYS A 4 1.82 31.63 27.39
C LYS A 4 2.36 31.30 26.00
N VAL A 5 3.48 31.91 25.62
CA VAL A 5 4.16 31.62 24.34
C VAL A 5 4.71 30.20 24.34
N ARG A 6 5.35 29.79 25.44
CA ARG A 6 5.84 28.42 25.61
C ARG A 6 4.72 27.40 25.44
N LEU A 7 3.58 27.58 26.09
CA LEU A 7 2.43 26.65 25.99
C LEU A 7 1.94 26.47 24.54
N LYS A 8 1.88 27.55 23.76
CA LYS A 8 1.39 27.53 22.38
C LYS A 8 2.36 26.88 21.39
N LEU A 9 3.66 26.96 21.66
CA LEU A 9 4.70 26.43 20.77
C LEU A 9 5.22 25.06 21.21
N THR A 10 4.77 24.55 22.37
CA THR A 10 5.14 23.22 22.84
C THR A 10 4.48 22.18 21.95
N LYS A 11 5.31 21.34 21.32
CA LYS A 11 4.85 20.21 20.51
C LYS A 11 4.15 19.20 21.42
N CYS A 12 2.94 18.78 21.03
CA CYS A 12 2.22 17.68 21.66
C CYS A 12 2.30 16.45 20.75
N MET A 13 2.78 15.35 21.29
CA MET A 13 2.71 14.03 20.66
C MET A 13 1.48 13.29 21.17
N MET A 14 0.96 12.33 20.39
CA MET A 14 -0.16 11.49 20.84
C MET A 14 0.20 10.70 22.11
N SER A 15 1.46 10.27 22.24
CA SER A 15 1.98 9.60 23.44
C SER A 15 1.83 10.43 24.72
N ASP A 16 1.86 11.76 24.61
CA ASP A 16 1.84 12.65 25.77
C ASP A 16 0.44 12.77 26.39
N VAL A 17 -0.59 12.43 25.62
CA VAL A 17 -2.01 12.55 25.99
C VAL A 17 -2.74 11.21 26.01
N LEU A 18 -2.05 10.13 25.65
CA LEU A 18 -2.58 8.78 25.61
C LEU A 18 -2.26 8.04 26.90
N ARG A 19 -3.28 7.49 27.55
CA ARG A 19 -3.15 6.70 28.77
C ARG A 19 -2.87 5.24 28.47
N ASN A 20 -3.66 4.64 27.59
CA ASN A 20 -3.58 3.22 27.25
C ASN A 20 -4.25 2.95 25.88
N ILE A 21 -3.89 1.82 25.26
CA ILE A 21 -4.61 1.27 24.11
C ILE A 21 -4.93 -0.18 24.41
N ASP A 22 -6.22 -0.52 24.42
CA ASP A 22 -6.64 -1.92 24.49
C ASP A 22 -6.86 -2.45 23.07
N ILE A 23 -6.28 -3.61 22.78
CA ILE A 23 -6.40 -4.27 21.48
C ILE A 23 -7.00 -5.66 21.73
N SER A 24 -8.21 -5.89 21.22
CA SER A 24 -8.82 -7.21 21.20
C SER A 24 -8.84 -7.76 19.78
N ARG A 25 -8.63 -9.07 19.67
CA ARG A 25 -8.66 -9.80 18.39
C ARG A 25 -9.68 -10.91 18.46
N LYS A 26 -10.47 -11.10 17.40
CA LYS A 26 -11.41 -12.21 17.27
C LYS A 26 -11.44 -12.71 15.83
N LEU A 27 -11.50 -14.03 15.65
CA LEU A 27 -11.70 -14.64 14.35
C LEU A 27 -13.21 -14.72 14.08
N VAL A 28 -13.70 -13.96 13.11
CA VAL A 28 -15.08 -14.01 12.65
C VAL A 28 -15.14 -14.94 11.46
N THR A 29 -16.01 -15.96 11.49
CA THR A 29 -16.07 -17.01 10.46
C THR A 29 -17.21 -16.84 9.46
N SER A 30 -18.22 -16.02 9.75
CA SER A 30 -19.39 -15.80 8.90
C SER A 30 -19.74 -14.31 8.83
N PRO A 31 -20.13 -13.76 7.66
CA PRO A 31 -20.29 -14.42 6.36
C PRO A 31 -18.95 -14.71 5.64
N ASN A 32 -17.89 -13.96 5.93
CA ASN A 32 -16.55 -14.18 5.41
C ASN A 32 -15.57 -14.39 6.57
N ARG A 33 -14.64 -15.35 6.43
CA ARG A 33 -13.61 -15.61 7.44
C ARG A 33 -12.61 -14.45 7.49
N GLN A 34 -12.62 -13.68 8.58
CA GLN A 34 -11.75 -12.52 8.78
C GLN A 34 -11.28 -12.42 10.24
N LEU A 35 -10.07 -11.91 10.43
CA LEU A 35 -9.55 -11.57 11.75
C LEU A 35 -9.92 -10.11 12.05
N GLU A 36 -10.84 -9.91 12.99
CA GLU A 36 -11.30 -8.58 13.38
C GLU A 36 -10.48 -8.09 14.58
N TYR A 37 -9.95 -6.88 14.44
CA TYR A 37 -9.23 -6.17 15.50
C TYR A 37 -10.08 -5.00 15.99
N GLN A 38 -10.28 -4.91 17.30
CA GLN A 38 -10.92 -3.77 17.94
C GLN A 38 -9.88 -3.06 18.80
N LEU A 39 -9.63 -1.79 18.48
CA LEU A 39 -8.71 -0.92 19.20
C LEU A 39 -9.50 0.11 20.00
N VAL A 40 -9.23 0.22 21.30
CA VAL A 40 -9.84 1.22 22.18
C VAL A 40 -8.74 2.12 22.74
N PHE A 41 -8.77 3.38 22.36
CA PHE A 41 -7.79 4.39 22.81
C PHE A 41 -8.33 5.10 24.05
N PHE A 42 -7.59 5.02 25.15
CA PHE A 42 -7.88 5.75 26.39
C PHE A 42 -6.99 6.98 26.47
N PHE A 43 -7.59 8.16 26.39
CA PHE A 43 -6.87 9.42 26.55
C PHE A 43 -6.89 9.91 28.00
N LEU A 44 -5.89 10.71 28.35
CA LEU A 44 -5.85 11.42 29.61
C LEU A 44 -6.98 12.47 29.67
N PRO A 45 -7.59 12.70 30.85
CA PRO A 45 -8.46 13.85 31.07
C PRO A 45 -7.77 15.19 30.76
N HIS A 46 -8.50 16.15 30.20
CA HIS A 46 -7.95 17.46 29.82
C HIS A 46 -7.22 18.19 30.95
N LYS A 47 -7.71 18.03 32.18
CA LYS A 47 -7.11 18.62 33.39
C LYS A 47 -5.65 18.20 33.60
N ASP A 48 -5.24 17.04 33.10
CA ASP A 48 -3.93 16.45 33.38
C ASP A 48 -2.86 16.96 32.42
N TYR A 49 -3.23 17.54 31.25
CA TYR A 49 -2.27 17.98 30.24
C TYR A 49 -2.44 19.45 29.79
N LYS A 50 -3.55 20.12 30.15
CA LYS A 50 -3.84 21.52 29.74
C LYS A 50 -2.80 22.57 30.16
N HIS A 51 -1.96 22.25 31.14
CA HIS A 51 -0.91 23.14 31.64
C HIS A 51 0.39 23.05 30.86
N GLU A 52 0.56 21.97 30.08
CA GLU A 52 1.76 21.68 29.32
C GLU A 52 1.54 21.84 27.81
N PHE A 53 0.33 21.54 27.33
CA PHE A 53 -0.03 21.62 25.93
C PHE A 53 -1.26 22.48 25.69
N ASN A 54 -1.22 23.30 24.64
CA ASN A 54 -2.35 24.09 24.17
C ASN A 54 -3.22 23.29 23.19
N VAL A 55 -3.73 22.12 23.62
CA VAL A 55 -4.63 21.27 22.84
C VAL A 55 -5.88 20.92 23.65
N THR A 56 -7.00 20.73 22.97
CA THR A 56 -8.26 20.30 23.57
C THR A 56 -8.47 18.80 23.37
N SER A 57 -9.30 18.16 24.22
CA SER A 57 -9.64 16.75 24.03
C SER A 57 -10.25 16.46 22.66
N LYS A 58 -11.01 17.41 22.11
CA LYS A 58 -11.63 17.27 20.79
C LYS A 58 -10.57 17.26 19.68
N GLU A 59 -9.60 18.17 19.73
CA GLU A 59 -8.51 18.21 18.76
C GLU A 59 -7.66 16.93 18.81
N ILE A 60 -7.42 16.38 19.99
CA ILE A 60 -6.69 15.10 20.13
C ILE A 60 -7.42 13.98 19.41
N VAL A 61 -8.75 13.84 19.61
CA VAL A 61 -9.55 12.81 18.95
C VAL A 61 -9.54 13.02 17.43
N GLU A 62 -9.77 14.25 16.96
CA GLU A 62 -9.79 14.58 15.54
C GLU A 62 -8.44 14.31 14.86
N LYS A 63 -7.32 14.69 15.50
CA LYS A 63 -5.98 14.43 14.97
C LYS A 63 -5.62 12.95 15.02
N THR A 64 -6.13 12.21 16.01
CA THR A 64 -5.97 10.75 16.04
C THR A 64 -6.65 10.10 14.84
N GLU A 65 -7.90 10.49 14.57
CA GLU A 65 -8.66 9.96 13.43
C GLU A 65 -8.03 10.31 12.08
N LEU A 66 -7.68 11.58 11.87
CA LEU A 66 -7.23 12.07 10.57
C LEU A 66 -5.77 11.75 10.25
N LEU A 67 -4.89 11.76 11.26
CA LEU A 67 -3.44 11.59 11.06
C LEU A 67 -2.96 10.24 11.57
N PHE A 68 -3.17 9.95 12.86
CA PHE A 68 -2.58 8.76 13.47
C PHE A 68 -3.10 7.47 12.83
N LEU A 69 -4.43 7.31 12.70
CA LEU A 69 -5.00 6.11 12.09
C LEU A 69 -4.56 5.96 10.63
N LYS A 70 -4.49 7.05 9.87
CA LYS A 70 -3.98 7.04 8.49
C LYS A 70 -2.54 6.51 8.44
N HIS A 71 -1.64 7.04 9.26
CA HIS A 71 -0.24 6.58 9.31
C HIS A 71 -0.13 5.13 9.81
N MET A 72 -0.94 4.74 10.80
CA MET A 72 -0.99 3.38 11.33
C MET A 72 -1.40 2.38 10.24
N PHE A 73 -2.48 2.66 9.49
CA PHE A 73 -2.92 1.78 8.40
C PHE A 73 -1.91 1.73 7.24
N MET A 74 -1.24 2.84 6.93
CA MET A 74 -0.15 2.86 5.95
C MET A 74 0.98 1.91 6.36
N GLU A 75 1.37 1.92 7.64
CA GLU A 75 2.44 1.07 8.13
C GLU A 75 2.02 -0.41 8.20
N ILE A 76 0.80 -0.70 8.66
CA ILE A 76 0.22 -2.05 8.62
C ILE A 76 0.22 -2.60 7.19
N LYS A 77 -0.13 -1.77 6.19
CA LYS A 77 -0.12 -2.17 4.78
C LYS A 77 1.29 -2.50 4.28
N LYS A 78 2.32 -1.77 4.72
CA LYS A 78 3.71 -2.09 4.37
C LYS A 78 4.14 -3.42 4.97
N VAL A 79 3.84 -3.65 6.25
CA VAL A 79 4.18 -4.90 6.94
C VAL A 79 3.47 -6.09 6.29
N ALA A 80 2.20 -5.95 5.95
CA ALA A 80 1.42 -7.01 5.30
C ALA A 80 1.95 -7.42 3.92
N LYS A 81 2.44 -6.45 3.13
CA LYS A 81 3.09 -6.75 1.84
C LYS A 81 4.33 -7.64 2.02
N VAL A 82 5.08 -7.43 3.10
CA VAL A 82 6.28 -8.22 3.40
C VAL A 82 5.91 -9.59 3.97
N SER A 83 4.86 -9.68 4.80
CA SER A 83 4.42 -10.95 5.39
C SER A 83 3.58 -11.84 4.46
N GLY A 84 3.16 -11.33 3.30
CA GLY A 84 2.31 -12.06 2.35
C GLY A 84 0.85 -12.16 2.78
N GLU A 85 0.43 -11.36 3.75
CA GLU A 85 -0.95 -11.33 4.24
C GLU A 85 -1.86 -10.54 3.27
N LEU A 86 -2.98 -11.14 2.87
CA LEU A 86 -3.97 -10.49 2.02
C LEU A 86 -4.84 -9.52 2.84
N LEU A 87 -4.52 -8.23 2.79
CA LEU A 87 -5.35 -7.17 3.37
C LEU A 87 -6.32 -6.59 2.34
N HIS A 88 -7.61 -6.58 2.66
CA HIS A 88 -8.63 -5.86 1.90
C HIS A 88 -8.96 -4.53 2.60
N PHE A 89 -8.71 -3.41 1.92
CA PHE A 89 -9.08 -2.08 2.40
C PHE A 89 -10.29 -1.58 1.62
N GLN A 90 -11.41 -1.33 2.30
CA GLN A 90 -12.57 -0.69 1.70
C GLN A 90 -12.39 0.83 1.82
N GLU A 91 -11.76 1.44 0.82
CA GLU A 91 -11.65 2.91 0.76
C GLU A 91 -12.98 3.47 0.24
N GLU A 92 -13.75 4.14 1.11
CA GLU A 92 -14.79 5.05 0.66
C GLU A 92 -14.12 6.21 -0.09
N LYS A 93 -14.19 6.19 -1.42
CA LYS A 93 -13.76 7.31 -2.26
C LYS A 93 -14.64 8.53 -2.00
N ARG A 94 -14.36 9.28 -0.93
CA ARG A 94 -14.84 10.65 -0.80
C ARG A 94 -14.06 11.47 -1.83
N GLN A 95 -14.73 11.87 -2.92
CA GLN A 95 -14.21 12.86 -3.86
C GLN A 95 -13.88 14.13 -3.07
N ARG A 96 -12.61 14.32 -2.70
CA ARG A 96 -12.12 15.60 -2.21
C ARG A 96 -11.81 16.42 -3.46
N LYS A 97 -12.56 17.51 -3.64
CA LYS A 97 -12.17 18.61 -4.53
C LYS A 97 -10.76 19.03 -4.15
N ASP A 98 -9.90 19.11 -5.16
CA ASP A 98 -8.55 19.65 -5.08
C ASP A 98 -8.53 20.97 -4.30
N VAL A 99 -7.74 20.99 -3.22
CA VAL A 99 -7.10 22.20 -2.74
C VAL A 99 -5.66 21.79 -2.41
N GLU A 100 -4.75 22.40 -3.17
CA GLU A 100 -3.30 22.27 -3.12
C GLU A 100 -2.73 21.97 -1.73
N ASP A 101 -1.88 20.93 -1.68
CA ASP A 101 -0.56 21.11 -1.09
C ASP A 101 0.41 20.17 -1.83
N SER A 102 1.02 20.71 -2.89
CA SER A 102 2.19 20.15 -3.53
C SER A 102 3.34 20.17 -2.53
N LEU A 103 3.88 19.00 -2.17
CA LEU A 103 5.31 18.74 -1.99
C LEU A 103 5.53 17.29 -1.56
N LEU A 104 6.57 16.67 -2.15
CA LEU A 104 7.09 15.30 -1.98
C LEU A 104 6.51 14.30 -3.00
N ASP A 105 6.81 14.49 -4.29
CA ASP A 105 8.05 14.06 -4.99
C ASP A 105 8.03 12.56 -5.36
N GLU A 106 7.64 12.35 -6.62
CA GLU A 106 8.27 11.52 -7.66
C GLU A 106 8.38 9.99 -7.57
N ALA A 107 8.25 9.42 -8.79
CA ALA A 107 8.38 8.02 -9.25
C ALA A 107 7.25 7.07 -8.81
N ASP A 108 6.41 6.52 -9.68
CA ASP A 108 6.69 5.93 -11.00
C ASP A 108 5.39 5.90 -11.82
N VAL A 109 5.39 6.59 -12.96
CA VAL A 109 4.23 6.70 -13.87
C VAL A 109 4.48 5.76 -15.05
N GLY A 110 4.15 4.48 -14.88
CA GLY A 110 4.04 3.53 -15.98
C GLY A 110 2.86 3.89 -16.88
N GLN A 111 3.06 4.83 -17.80
CA GLN A 111 2.09 5.21 -18.83
C GLN A 111 1.92 4.06 -19.84
N CYS A 112 0.77 3.38 -19.79
CA CYS A 112 0.27 2.62 -20.93
C CYS A 112 -0.18 3.61 -22.02
N LYS A 113 0.57 3.71 -23.13
CA LYS A 113 0.09 4.28 -24.38
C LYS A 113 -0.22 3.13 -25.37
N PRO A 114 -1.39 3.11 -26.01
CA PRO A 114 -1.64 2.30 -27.19
C PRO A 114 -1.42 3.14 -28.46
N ASP A 115 -0.63 2.67 -29.42
CA ASP A 115 -0.66 3.16 -30.80
C ASP A 115 0.02 2.12 -31.71
N LEU A 116 -0.77 1.37 -32.49
CA LEU A 116 -0.96 1.50 -33.94
C LEU A 116 0.24 1.01 -34.77
N GLY A 117 -0.03 -0.04 -35.55
CA GLY A 117 0.97 -0.80 -36.29
C GLY A 117 1.47 -0.12 -37.56
N GLU A 118 2.70 -0.47 -37.92
CA GLU A 118 3.22 -0.39 -39.28
C GLU A 118 4.10 -1.62 -39.55
N ALA A 119 4.03 -2.08 -40.79
CA ALA A 119 4.55 -3.34 -41.30
C ALA A 119 6.08 -3.46 -41.14
N HIS A 120 6.54 -4.62 -40.70
CA HIS A 120 7.93 -5.05 -40.88
C HIS A 120 7.95 -6.45 -41.48
N GLU A 121 8.29 -6.51 -42.77
CA GLU A 121 8.83 -7.69 -43.43
C GLU A 121 10.18 -8.01 -42.75
N SER A 122 10.32 -9.17 -42.10
CA SER A 122 11.62 -9.60 -41.56
C SER A 122 12.32 -10.50 -42.58
N SER A 123 13.39 -9.95 -43.14
CA SER A 123 14.47 -10.65 -43.83
C SER A 123 15.15 -11.64 -42.88
N ASP A 124 15.37 -12.84 -43.39
CA ASP A 124 16.20 -13.90 -42.82
C ASP A 124 17.68 -13.54 -43.01
N GLU A 125 18.46 -13.52 -41.93
CA GLU A 125 19.91 -13.75 -41.98
C GLU A 125 20.38 -14.21 -40.58
N GLU A 126 20.83 -15.47 -40.55
CA GLU A 126 21.40 -16.16 -39.41
C GLU A 126 22.72 -15.50 -38.96
N ASP A 127 22.86 -15.25 -37.66
CA ASP A 127 24.18 -15.28 -37.04
C ASP A 127 24.07 -15.90 -35.64
N ALA A 128 24.67 -17.07 -35.52
CA ALA A 128 24.73 -17.88 -34.31
C ALA A 128 25.72 -17.25 -33.33
N ALA A 129 25.20 -16.52 -32.34
CA ALA A 129 25.95 -16.12 -31.15
C ALA A 129 25.65 -17.10 -30.00
N GLU A 130 26.73 -17.69 -29.48
CA GLU A 130 26.80 -18.71 -28.44
C GLU A 130 26.38 -18.21 -27.04
N ASP A 131 25.10 -17.92 -26.82
CA ASP A 131 24.49 -17.93 -25.48
C ASP A 131 23.06 -18.46 -25.57
N ALA A 132 22.96 -19.78 -25.70
CA ALA A 132 21.68 -20.46 -25.88
C ALA A 132 20.87 -20.44 -24.57
N ASP A 133 19.97 -19.46 -24.47
CA ASP A 133 18.85 -19.46 -23.54
C ASP A 133 18.18 -20.84 -23.49
N ALA A 134 17.98 -21.38 -22.29
CA ALA A 134 17.36 -22.70 -22.04
C ALA A 134 15.95 -22.82 -22.66
N THR A 135 15.35 -21.72 -23.09
CA THR A 135 14.07 -21.65 -23.79
C THR A 135 14.14 -22.13 -25.25
N ALA A 136 15.30 -22.04 -25.91
CA ALA A 136 15.47 -22.45 -27.32
C ALA A 136 15.40 -23.98 -27.49
N ALA A 137 15.99 -24.74 -26.55
CA ALA A 137 15.93 -26.19 -26.55
C ALA A 137 14.50 -26.72 -26.36
N LYS A 138 13.71 -26.08 -25.48
CA LYS A 138 12.29 -26.43 -25.27
C LYS A 138 11.42 -26.15 -26.50
N ARG A 139 11.68 -25.07 -27.24
CA ARG A 139 10.97 -24.79 -28.50
C ARG A 139 11.29 -25.80 -29.59
N ARG A 140 12.57 -26.19 -29.75
CA ARG A 140 12.97 -27.25 -30.70
C ARG A 140 12.35 -28.60 -30.36
N ALA A 141 12.36 -29.00 -29.09
CA ALA A 141 11.78 -30.27 -28.65
C ALA A 141 10.27 -30.37 -28.93
N LYS A 142 9.52 -29.28 -28.67
CA LYS A 142 8.07 -29.25 -28.92
C LYS A 142 7.74 -29.29 -30.42
N HIS A 143 8.59 -28.73 -31.28
CA HIS A 143 8.37 -28.75 -32.71
C HIS A 143 8.67 -30.13 -33.33
N GLN A 144 9.68 -30.84 -32.83
CA GLN A 144 9.96 -32.23 -33.23
C GLN A 144 8.82 -33.19 -32.85
N GLU A 145 8.27 -33.08 -31.62
CA GLU A 145 7.16 -33.93 -31.16
C GLU A 145 5.88 -33.79 -32.02
N THR A 146 5.66 -32.62 -32.65
CA THR A 146 4.46 -32.39 -33.46
C THR A 146 4.62 -32.90 -34.91
N GLN A 147 5.84 -33.23 -35.34
CA GLN A 147 6.12 -33.66 -36.72
C GLN A 147 6.07 -35.19 -36.90
N GLU A 148 6.05 -35.96 -35.81
CA GLU A 148 6.02 -37.44 -35.84
C GLU A 148 4.61 -38.02 -36.05
N TYR A 149 3.57 -37.19 -36.18
CA TYR A 149 2.17 -37.59 -36.37
C TYR A 149 1.61 -37.30 -37.77
N ASP A 150 2.46 -37.10 -38.78
CA ASP A 150 2.05 -37.08 -40.18
C ASP A 150 2.39 -38.43 -40.81
N ASP A 151 1.57 -39.44 -40.50
CA ASP A 151 1.56 -40.74 -41.18
C ASP A 151 0.92 -40.53 -42.56
N PRO A 152 1.63 -40.76 -43.69
CA PRO A 152 1.02 -40.71 -45.00
C PRO A 152 0.17 -41.96 -45.20
N GLY A 153 -1.06 -41.91 -44.70
CA GLY A 153 -2.12 -42.82 -45.11
C GLY A 153 -2.41 -42.65 -46.60
N GLU A 154 -2.45 -43.79 -47.30
CA GLU A 154 -2.77 -43.99 -48.73
C GLU A 154 -3.91 -43.12 -49.29
#